data_AF-A0A3D1XVR7-F1
#
_entry.id   AF-A0A3D1XVR7-F1
#
_cell.length_a   1.000
_cell.length_b   1.000
_cell.length_c   1.000
_cell.angle_alpha   90.00
_cell.angle_beta   90.00
_cell.angle_gamma   90.00
#
_symmetry.space_group_name_H-M   'P 1'
#
loop_
_entity.id
_entity.type
_entity.pdbx_description
1 polymer ?
#
loop_
_entity_poly.entity_id
_entity_poly.type
_entity_poly.pdbx_seq_one_letter_code
_entity_poly.pdbx_strand_id
1 'polypeptide(L)'
;NLYENVWQTFLQSQQMELEDGDTTTHRDKAVLIVPCDAPLITPQEVEYFISHADMNRYDHVLGLVSREKLRHFYPQASKPGIKMAYLHIQKDSYRINNLHLVKPLRIENREYIQKMYQYRYQRNFKNLVLFGLSVFGKDKAKHYKNYIGLQLCLFFGGLGLEFVVDYFRKLNPKKELEESISTIMKTRFSALEVPFPGAALDIDNAKDYEAMKTRFEEWQEYLKAAPLTSIEEYSEAFSPSRKMVRTSH
;
A
#
# COMPACT_ATOMS: atom_id res chain seq x y z
N ASN A 1 -12.31 7.20 -13.39
CA ASN A 1 -12.21 6.18 -12.31
C ASN A 1 -10.73 5.84 -12.20
N LEU A 2 -10.11 5.95 -11.03
CA LEU A 2 -8.64 5.84 -10.86
C LEU A 2 -8.05 4.57 -11.48
N TYR A 3 -8.68 3.42 -11.20
CA TYR A 3 -8.25 2.13 -11.75
C TYR A 3 -8.32 2.08 -13.28
N GLU A 4 -9.40 2.61 -13.86
CA GLU A 4 -9.59 2.64 -15.31
C GLU A 4 -8.52 3.50 -15.99
N ASN A 5 -8.19 4.65 -15.40
CA ASN A 5 -7.15 5.52 -15.93
C ASN A 5 -5.80 4.79 -15.96
N VAL A 6 -5.42 4.16 -14.85
CA VAL A 6 -4.18 3.35 -14.77
C VAL A 6 -4.16 2.23 -15.81
N TRP A 7 -5.29 1.52 -15.95
CA TRP A 7 -5.41 0.41 -16.88
C TRP A 7 -5.29 0.85 -18.35
N GLN A 8 -5.99 1.90 -18.74
CA GLN A 8 -5.93 2.44 -20.10
C GLN A 8 -4.54 3.01 -20.42
N THR A 9 -3.91 3.73 -19.48
CA THR A 9 -2.53 4.20 -19.65
C THR A 9 -1.55 3.04 -19.82
N PHE A 10 -1.70 1.97 -19.04
CA PHE A 10 -0.88 0.77 -19.21
C PHE A 10 -1.06 0.16 -20.60
N LEU A 11 -2.31 -0.05 -21.06
CA LEU A 11 -2.58 -0.61 -22.39
C LEU A 11 -2.00 0.24 -23.52
N GLN A 12 -2.16 1.56 -23.46
CA GLN A 12 -1.58 2.48 -24.45
C GLN A 12 -0.04 2.41 -24.45
N SER A 13 0.59 2.31 -23.28
CA SER A 13 2.05 2.12 -23.19
C SER A 13 2.54 0.80 -23.79
N GLN A 14 1.70 -0.25 -23.81
CA GLN A 14 2.04 -1.52 -24.46
C GLN A 14 1.86 -1.46 -25.97
N GLN A 15 0.87 -0.71 -26.48
CA GLN A 15 0.65 -0.57 -27.93
C GLN A 15 1.87 0.04 -28.63
N MET A 16 2.56 0.98 -27.97
CA MET A 16 3.85 1.51 -28.44
C MET A 16 4.97 0.47 -28.51
N GLU A 17 4.90 -0.61 -27.72
CA GLU A 17 5.90 -1.68 -27.69
C GLU A 17 5.51 -2.91 -28.52
N LEU A 18 4.21 -3.14 -28.74
CA LEU A 18 3.68 -4.25 -29.54
C LEU A 18 3.97 -4.10 -31.04
N GLU A 19 4.30 -2.88 -31.50
CA GLU A 19 4.84 -2.65 -32.84
C GLU A 19 6.19 -3.39 -33.07
N ASP A 20 6.85 -3.84 -32.00
CA ASP A 20 8.16 -4.54 -32.03
C ASP A 20 8.09 -6.08 -31.87
N GLY A 21 6.91 -6.69 -31.91
CA GLY A 21 6.75 -8.09 -32.34
C GLY A 21 6.74 -9.24 -31.31
N ASP A 22 6.94 -9.02 -29.99
CA ASP A 22 6.84 -10.10 -28.99
C ASP A 22 5.78 -9.85 -27.90
N THR A 23 4.63 -10.51 -28.06
CA THR A 23 3.45 -10.37 -27.20
C THR A 23 3.59 -11.02 -25.82
N THR A 24 4.56 -11.93 -25.62
CA THR A 24 4.69 -12.71 -24.38
C THR A 24 5.38 -11.95 -23.25
N THR A 25 6.27 -11.02 -23.60
CA THR A 25 7.05 -10.18 -22.68
C THR A 25 6.20 -9.23 -21.85
N HIS A 26 5.06 -8.77 -22.37
CA HIS A 26 4.24 -7.75 -21.72
C HIS A 26 3.54 -8.24 -20.45
N ARG A 27 3.34 -9.56 -20.30
CA ARG A 27 2.64 -10.11 -19.13
C ARG A 27 3.42 -9.87 -17.84
N ASP A 28 4.74 -9.84 -17.91
CA ASP A 28 5.61 -9.63 -16.75
C ASP A 28 6.10 -8.19 -16.59
N LYS A 29 5.66 -7.28 -17.47
CA LYS A 29 5.99 -5.86 -17.36
C LYS A 29 5.39 -5.28 -16.09
N ALA A 30 6.27 -4.88 -15.18
CA ALA A 30 5.91 -4.17 -13.96
C ALA A 30 5.78 -2.67 -14.27
N VAL A 31 4.80 -2.03 -13.64
CA VAL A 31 4.60 -0.58 -13.67
C VAL A 31 4.53 -0.04 -12.26
N LEU A 32 5.24 1.06 -12.02
CA LEU A 32 5.09 1.85 -10.80
C LEU A 32 3.92 2.80 -11.01
N ILE A 33 2.95 2.74 -10.10
CA ILE A 33 1.83 3.68 -10.03
C ILE A 33 2.16 4.67 -8.92
N VAL A 34 2.19 5.95 -9.30
CA VAL A 34 2.43 7.08 -8.40
C VAL A 34 1.30 8.09 -8.62
N PRO A 35 0.63 8.59 -7.57
CA PRO A 35 -0.38 9.61 -7.76
C PRO A 35 0.25 10.98 -7.92
N CYS A 36 -0.53 11.95 -8.40
CA CYS A 36 -0.10 13.34 -8.54
C CYS A 36 -0.55 14.24 -7.36
N ASP A 37 -1.21 13.68 -6.35
CA ASP A 37 -1.78 14.41 -5.20
C ASP A 37 -0.98 14.25 -3.90
N ALA A 38 0.19 13.62 -3.96
CA ALA A 38 1.11 13.45 -2.84
C ALA A 38 2.41 14.25 -3.08
N PRO A 39 2.41 15.58 -2.83
CA PRO A 39 3.52 16.46 -3.22
C PRO A 39 4.80 16.27 -2.40
N LEU A 40 4.73 15.48 -1.32
CA LEU A 40 5.86 15.20 -0.42
C LEU A 40 6.55 13.87 -0.71
N ILE A 41 6.16 13.16 -1.78
CA ILE A 41 6.92 12.00 -2.26
C ILE A 41 8.35 12.43 -2.56
N THR A 42 9.33 11.68 -2.07
CA THR A 42 10.75 11.94 -2.30
C THR A 42 11.37 10.92 -3.25
N PRO A 43 12.44 11.28 -4.00
CA PRO A 43 13.17 10.31 -4.80
C PRO A 43 13.70 9.12 -3.98
N GLN A 44 14.15 9.37 -2.75
CA GLN A 44 14.67 8.35 -1.84
C GLN A 44 13.58 7.34 -1.46
N GLU A 45 12.35 7.80 -1.24
CA GLU A 45 11.20 6.94 -0.95
C GLU A 45 10.86 6.02 -2.13
N VAL A 46 10.86 6.58 -3.34
CA VAL A 46 10.61 5.82 -4.57
C VAL A 46 11.71 4.78 -4.81
N GLU A 47 12.98 5.17 -4.66
CA GLU A 47 14.13 4.28 -4.83
C GLU A 47 14.09 3.12 -3.82
N TYR A 48 13.80 3.41 -2.55
CA TYR A 48 13.62 2.39 -1.52
C TYR A 48 12.49 1.42 -1.89
N PHE A 49 11.34 1.95 -2.30
CA PHE A 49 10.19 1.12 -2.64
C PHE A 49 10.48 0.19 -3.82
N ILE A 50 11.09 0.69 -4.90
CA ILE A 50 11.43 -0.12 -6.08
C ILE A 50 12.48 -1.17 -5.73
N SER A 51 13.56 -0.80 -5.02
CA SER A 51 14.65 -1.71 -4.67
C SER A 51 14.24 -2.83 -3.71
N HIS A 52 13.23 -2.61 -2.87
CA HIS A 52 12.74 -3.59 -1.90
C HIS A 52 11.47 -4.32 -2.35
N ALA A 53 10.86 -3.91 -3.47
CA ALA A 53 9.72 -4.60 -4.07
C ALA A 53 10.19 -5.80 -4.91
N ASP A 54 10.12 -7.01 -4.33
CA ASP A 54 10.52 -8.24 -5.02
C ASP A 54 9.50 -8.67 -6.09
N MET A 55 9.63 -8.12 -7.29
CA MET A 55 8.79 -8.45 -8.45
C MET A 55 9.11 -9.80 -9.10
N ASN A 56 10.13 -10.52 -8.63
CA ASN A 56 10.35 -11.91 -9.05
C ASN A 56 9.41 -12.84 -8.28
N ARG A 57 9.22 -12.59 -6.99
CA ARG A 57 8.34 -13.35 -6.11
C ARG A 57 6.89 -12.89 -6.15
N TYR A 58 6.65 -11.60 -6.36
CA TYR A 58 5.33 -10.99 -6.33
C TYR A 58 4.96 -10.32 -7.66
N ASP A 59 3.66 -10.16 -7.88
CA ASP A 59 3.06 -9.50 -9.02
C ASP A 59 2.44 -8.15 -8.64
N HIS A 60 2.14 -7.94 -7.36
CA HIS A 60 1.61 -6.69 -6.83
C HIS A 60 2.20 -6.42 -5.45
N VAL A 61 2.99 -5.35 -5.36
CA VAL A 61 3.55 -4.84 -4.11
C VAL A 61 2.86 -3.52 -3.75
N LEU A 62 2.35 -3.44 -2.53
CA LEU A 62 1.68 -2.26 -1.96
C LEU A 62 2.55 -1.65 -0.86
N GLY A 63 2.77 -0.33 -0.88
CA GLY A 63 3.48 0.33 0.21
C GLY A 63 2.61 0.60 1.45
N LEU A 64 3.21 0.44 2.61
CA LEU A 64 2.65 0.71 3.94
C LEU A 64 3.59 1.62 4.72
N VAL A 65 3.05 2.55 5.50
CA VAL A 65 3.83 3.40 6.40
C VAL A 65 3.29 3.25 7.82
N SER A 66 4.17 3.02 8.79
CA SER A 66 3.75 2.86 10.19
C SER A 66 3.14 4.16 10.73
N ARG A 67 2.20 4.03 11.68
CA ARG A 67 1.57 5.16 12.37
C ARG A 67 2.60 6.09 13.00
N GLU A 68 3.66 5.52 13.59
CA GLU A 68 4.71 6.28 14.25
C GLU A 68 5.37 7.30 13.31
N LYS A 69 5.75 6.87 12.10
CA LYS A 69 6.41 7.69 11.08
C LYS A 69 5.53 8.86 10.62
N LEU A 70 4.21 8.76 10.78
CA LEU A 70 3.25 9.78 10.38
C LEU A 70 2.94 10.80 11.49
N ARG A 71 3.40 10.58 12.73
CA ARG A 71 3.03 11.40 13.90
C ARG A 71 3.35 12.88 13.71
N HIS A 72 4.43 13.23 13.01
CA HIS A 72 4.85 14.61 12.78
C HIS A 72 3.84 15.42 11.92
N PHE A 73 3.06 14.73 11.07
CA PHE A 73 2.13 15.33 10.13
C PHE A 73 0.71 15.47 10.68
N TYR A 74 0.45 14.95 11.89
CA TYR A 74 -0.84 15.12 12.56
C TYR A 74 -1.07 16.58 13.00
N PRO A 75 -2.35 16.99 13.15
CA PRO A 75 -2.69 18.27 13.76
C PRO A 75 -2.09 18.38 15.17
N GLN A 76 -1.47 19.53 15.46
CA GLN A 76 -0.96 19.89 16.78
C GLN A 76 -1.73 21.11 17.29
N ALA A 77 -1.66 21.42 18.59
CA ALA A 77 -2.48 22.46 19.21
C ALA A 77 -2.46 23.82 18.47
N SER A 78 -1.32 24.18 17.87
CA SER A 78 -1.13 25.43 17.13
C SER A 78 -0.85 25.24 15.63
N LYS A 79 -0.80 23.99 15.13
CA LYS A 79 -0.43 23.71 13.73
C LYS A 79 -1.47 22.82 13.04
N PRO A 80 -1.91 23.16 11.83
CA PRO A 80 -2.75 22.27 11.04
C PRO A 80 -2.00 20.98 10.70
N GLY A 81 -2.74 19.94 10.35
CA GLY A 81 -2.16 18.66 9.94
C GLY A 81 -3.21 17.77 9.30
N ILE A 82 -2.77 16.62 8.83
CA ILE A 82 -3.58 15.67 8.08
C ILE A 82 -3.95 14.52 9.02
N LYS A 83 -5.23 14.13 9.04
CA LYS A 83 -5.69 12.97 9.80
C LYS A 83 -5.81 11.77 8.88
N MET A 84 -4.98 10.75 9.09
CA MET A 84 -4.98 9.56 8.26
C MET A 84 -5.88 8.46 8.83
N ALA A 85 -6.40 7.62 7.93
CA ALA A 85 -7.04 6.35 8.28
C ALA A 85 -6.00 5.22 8.28
N TYR A 86 -6.09 4.34 9.28
CA TYR A 86 -5.16 3.24 9.48
C TYR A 86 -5.77 1.88 9.19
N LEU A 87 -4.96 1.01 8.59
CA LEU A 87 -5.13 -0.43 8.55
C LEU A 87 -4.46 -1.04 9.79
N HIS A 88 -5.23 -1.69 10.64
CA HIS A 88 -4.73 -2.27 11.89
C HIS A 88 -4.31 -3.72 11.69
N ILE A 89 -3.00 -3.95 11.66
CA ILE A 89 -2.36 -5.25 11.52
C ILE A 89 -1.85 -5.68 12.91
N GLN A 90 -1.70 -6.99 13.13
CA GLN A 90 -1.33 -7.55 14.45
C GLN A 90 -0.15 -6.85 15.14
N LYS A 91 0.88 -6.44 14.39
CA LYS A 91 2.08 -5.81 14.96
C LYS A 91 1.95 -4.30 15.13
N ASP A 92 1.29 -3.62 14.20
CA ASP A 92 1.18 -2.16 14.19
C ASP A 92 0.00 -1.68 13.32
N SER A 93 -0.29 -0.38 13.40
CA SER A 93 -1.23 0.32 12.54
C SER A 93 -0.49 0.99 11.40
N TYR A 94 -0.96 0.76 10.18
CA TYR A 94 -0.29 1.19 8.95
C TYR A 94 -1.22 2.04 8.09
N ARG A 95 -0.70 3.14 7.53
CA ARG A 95 -1.36 3.83 6.42
C ARG A 95 -0.90 3.15 5.15
N ILE A 96 -1.86 2.75 4.30
CA ILE A 96 -1.54 2.38 2.92
C ILE A 96 -1.04 3.65 2.23
N ASN A 97 0.20 3.61 1.74
CA ASN A 97 0.73 4.71 0.93
C ASN A 97 0.27 4.55 -0.52
N ASN A 98 0.54 5.55 -1.34
CA ASN A 98 0.06 5.57 -2.71
C ASN A 98 1.04 4.95 -3.73
N LEU A 99 2.10 4.27 -3.27
CA LEU A 99 3.02 3.56 -4.16
C LEU A 99 2.54 2.12 -4.36
N HIS A 100 2.37 1.77 -5.63
CA HIS A 100 2.10 0.40 -6.05
C HIS A 100 3.06 0.00 -7.16
N LEU A 101 3.73 -1.14 -7.02
CA LEU A 101 4.47 -1.77 -8.11
C LEU A 101 3.71 -3.01 -8.53
N VAL A 102 3.24 -3.05 -9.77
CA VAL A 102 2.28 -4.06 -10.20
C VAL A 102 2.57 -4.56 -11.62
N LYS A 103 2.33 -5.85 -11.87
CA LYS A 103 2.23 -6.45 -13.20
C LYS A 103 0.75 -6.54 -13.57
N PRO A 104 0.17 -5.58 -14.31
CA PRO A 104 -1.29 -5.49 -14.45
C PRO A 104 -1.92 -6.73 -15.09
N LEU A 105 -1.20 -7.38 -16.02
CA LEU A 105 -1.65 -8.60 -16.70
C LEU A 105 -1.52 -9.89 -15.85
N ARG A 106 -0.97 -9.79 -14.64
CA ARG A 106 -0.89 -10.89 -13.66
C ARG A 106 -1.98 -10.81 -12.58
N ILE A 107 -2.90 -9.85 -12.69
CA ILE A 107 -4.08 -9.76 -11.81
C ILE A 107 -5.30 -10.27 -12.57
N GLU A 108 -5.79 -11.46 -12.22
CA GLU A 108 -6.94 -12.05 -12.91
C GLU A 108 -8.25 -11.34 -12.51
N ASN A 109 -8.53 -11.25 -11.20
CA ASN A 109 -9.82 -10.74 -10.70
C ASN A 109 -9.78 -9.22 -10.46
N ARG A 110 -9.29 -8.47 -11.44
CA ARG A 110 -9.04 -7.02 -11.35
C ARG A 110 -10.30 -6.17 -11.16
N GLU A 111 -11.47 -6.69 -11.52
CA GLU A 111 -12.78 -6.07 -11.29
C GLU A 111 -13.08 -5.81 -9.81
N TYR A 112 -12.47 -6.58 -8.89
CA TYR A 112 -12.60 -6.30 -7.46
C TYR A 112 -11.89 -5.01 -7.05
N ILE A 113 -10.82 -4.58 -7.73
CA ILE A 113 -10.13 -3.32 -7.44
C ILE A 113 -11.11 -2.16 -7.63
N GLN A 114 -11.81 -2.13 -8.75
CA GLN A 114 -12.82 -1.11 -9.03
C GLN A 114 -13.95 -1.10 -7.99
N LYS A 115 -14.46 -2.28 -7.61
CA LYS A 115 -15.48 -2.39 -6.55
C LYS A 115 -14.97 -1.82 -5.22
N MET A 116 -13.75 -2.15 -4.82
CA MET A 116 -13.15 -1.61 -3.59
C MET A 116 -13.06 -0.07 -3.61
N TYR A 117 -12.65 0.53 -4.73
CA TYR A 117 -12.59 1.99 -4.86
C TYR A 117 -13.98 2.64 -4.75
N GLN A 118 -14.99 2.03 -5.36
CA GLN A 118 -16.38 2.52 -5.23
C GLN A 118 -16.86 2.45 -3.77
N TYR A 119 -16.50 1.40 -3.03
CA TYR A 119 -16.84 1.28 -1.61
C TYR A 119 -16.07 2.27 -0.72
N ARG A 120 -14.80 2.58 -1.03
CA ARG A 120 -14.02 3.65 -0.34
C ARG A 120 -14.77 4.99 -0.40
N TYR A 121 -15.37 5.31 -1.55
CA TYR A 121 -16.08 6.59 -1.74
C TYR A 121 -17.47 6.61 -1.09
N GLN A 122 -18.23 5.52 -1.19
CA GLN A 122 -19.63 5.50 -0.75
C GLN A 122 -19.80 5.44 0.78
N ARG A 123 -18.74 5.14 1.56
CA ARG A 123 -18.76 5.00 3.04
C ARG A 123 -19.93 4.17 3.59
N ASN A 124 -20.50 3.27 2.79
CA ASN A 124 -21.71 2.53 3.11
C ASN A 124 -21.33 1.16 3.70
N PHE A 125 -21.50 1.02 5.02
CA PHE A 125 -21.18 -0.19 5.77
C PHE A 125 -21.90 -1.44 5.25
N LYS A 126 -23.14 -1.32 4.74
CA LYS A 126 -23.89 -2.45 4.16
C LYS A 126 -23.20 -2.99 2.91
N ASN A 127 -22.65 -2.10 2.10
CA ASN A 127 -21.96 -2.44 0.86
C ASN A 127 -20.60 -3.11 1.13
N LEU A 128 -19.92 -2.72 2.21
CA LEU A 128 -18.69 -3.35 2.67
C LEU A 128 -18.91 -4.78 3.19
N VAL A 129 -20.03 -5.03 3.89
CA VAL A 129 -20.46 -6.37 4.34
C VAL A 129 -20.87 -7.25 3.17
N LEU A 130 -21.66 -6.72 2.24
CA LEU A 130 -22.02 -7.41 1.00
C LEU A 130 -20.79 -7.75 0.15
N PHE A 131 -19.80 -6.86 0.10
CA PHE A 131 -18.52 -7.13 -0.56
C PHE A 131 -17.80 -8.30 0.09
N GLY A 132 -17.62 -8.29 1.42
CA GLY A 132 -17.02 -9.40 2.15
C GLY A 132 -17.70 -10.75 1.87
N LEU A 133 -19.04 -10.77 1.89
CA LEU A 133 -19.83 -11.96 1.54
C LEU A 133 -19.63 -12.40 0.07
N SER A 134 -19.59 -11.45 -0.87
CA SER A 134 -19.39 -11.73 -2.29
C SER A 134 -17.99 -12.23 -2.63
N VAL A 135 -16.99 -11.82 -1.86
CA VAL A 135 -15.57 -12.09 -2.10
C VAL A 135 -15.12 -13.41 -1.47
N PHE A 136 -15.63 -13.74 -0.28
CA PHE A 136 -15.17 -14.92 0.46
C PHE A 136 -16.03 -16.18 0.26
N GLY A 137 -17.24 -16.05 -0.29
CA GLY A 137 -18.16 -17.17 -0.49
C GLY A 137 -18.58 -17.84 0.84
N LYS A 138 -19.31 -18.96 0.76
CA LYS A 138 -19.79 -19.68 1.96
C LYS A 138 -18.73 -20.58 2.63
N ASP A 139 -17.66 -20.96 1.91
CA ASP A 139 -16.78 -22.07 2.32
C ASP A 139 -15.40 -21.66 2.87
N LYS A 140 -15.18 -20.37 3.19
CA LYS A 140 -13.86 -19.89 3.65
C LYS A 140 -13.90 -19.17 4.99
N ALA A 141 -14.33 -19.88 6.03
CA ALA A 141 -14.40 -19.40 7.42
C ALA A 141 -13.11 -18.71 7.91
N LYS A 142 -11.92 -19.15 7.46
CA LYS A 142 -10.63 -18.54 7.79
C LYS A 142 -10.58 -17.05 7.40
N HIS A 143 -11.08 -16.67 6.23
CA HIS A 143 -11.02 -15.28 5.77
C HIS A 143 -12.03 -14.36 6.48
N TYR A 144 -13.14 -14.92 6.97
CA TYR A 144 -14.10 -14.16 7.77
C TYR A 144 -13.51 -13.66 9.09
N LYS A 145 -12.57 -14.41 9.70
CA LYS A 145 -11.88 -13.98 10.93
C LYS A 145 -11.13 -12.66 10.72
N ASN A 146 -10.24 -12.59 9.73
CA ASN A 146 -9.48 -11.37 9.44
C ASN A 146 -10.41 -10.23 8.99
N TYR A 147 -11.44 -10.54 8.21
CA TYR A 147 -12.43 -9.54 7.80
C TYR A 147 -13.16 -8.94 9.01
N ILE A 148 -13.69 -9.77 9.92
CA ILE A 148 -14.34 -9.32 11.16
C ILE A 148 -13.35 -8.51 12.01
N GLY A 149 -12.12 -9.00 12.19
CA GLY A 149 -11.07 -8.29 12.91
C GLY A 149 -10.82 -6.88 12.35
N LEU A 150 -10.70 -6.75 11.03
CA LEU A 150 -10.56 -5.46 10.36
C LEU A 150 -11.78 -4.55 10.56
N GLN A 151 -13.01 -5.08 10.43
CA GLN A 151 -14.23 -4.30 10.65
C GLN A 151 -14.34 -3.79 12.09
N LEU A 152 -14.03 -4.63 13.07
CA LEU A 152 -14.04 -4.24 14.47
C LEU A 152 -12.97 -3.18 14.76
N CYS A 153 -11.75 -3.33 14.21
CA CYS A 153 -10.72 -2.30 14.34
C CYS A 153 -11.17 -0.97 13.75
N LEU A 154 -11.77 -0.96 12.55
CA LEU A 154 -12.29 0.26 11.93
C LEU A 154 -13.40 0.91 12.77
N PHE A 155 -14.34 0.11 13.28
CA PHE A 155 -15.45 0.59 14.11
C PHE A 155 -14.94 1.21 15.42
N PHE A 156 -14.11 0.48 16.18
CA PHE A 156 -13.60 0.95 17.46
C PHE A 156 -12.56 2.07 17.32
N GLY A 157 -11.79 2.08 16.24
CA GLY A 157 -10.89 3.19 15.89
C GLY A 157 -11.66 4.48 15.62
N GLY A 158 -12.82 4.39 14.98
CA GLY A 158 -13.73 5.54 14.80
C GLY A 158 -14.29 6.10 16.12
N LEU A 159 -14.38 5.27 17.16
CA LEU A 159 -14.81 5.66 18.52
C LEU A 159 -13.66 6.11 19.42
N GLY A 160 -12.40 6.03 18.96
CA GLY A 160 -11.21 6.36 19.76
C GLY A 160 -10.87 5.33 20.84
N LEU A 161 -11.42 4.11 20.77
CA LEU A 161 -11.19 3.04 21.75
C LEU A 161 -9.93 2.22 21.40
N GLU A 162 -8.76 2.85 21.49
CA GLU A 162 -7.48 2.24 21.05
C GLU A 162 -7.18 0.90 21.73
N PHE A 163 -7.53 0.71 23.01
CA PHE A 163 -7.31 -0.56 23.69
C PHE A 163 -8.11 -1.73 23.06
N VAL A 164 -9.30 -1.44 22.53
CA VAL A 164 -10.15 -2.43 21.85
C VAL A 164 -9.59 -2.73 20.46
N VAL A 165 -9.11 -1.69 19.77
CA VAL A 165 -8.39 -1.84 18.50
C VAL A 165 -7.15 -2.73 18.69
N ASP A 166 -6.39 -2.52 19.76
CA ASP A 166 -5.23 -3.32 20.11
C ASP A 166 -5.54 -4.80 20.36
N TYR A 167 -6.73 -5.07 20.91
CA TYR A 167 -7.21 -6.42 21.08
C TYR A 167 -7.57 -7.07 19.73
N PHE A 168 -8.38 -6.41 18.91
CA PHE A 168 -8.87 -6.99 17.65
C PHE A 168 -7.82 -7.04 16.54
N ARG A 169 -6.82 -6.15 16.53
CA ARG A 169 -5.75 -6.20 15.52
C ARG A 169 -4.96 -7.50 15.57
N LYS A 170 -4.95 -8.19 16.71
CA LYS A 170 -4.33 -9.52 16.86
C LYS A 170 -4.93 -10.58 15.93
N LEU A 171 -6.17 -10.36 15.46
CA LEU A 171 -6.85 -11.20 14.48
C LEU A 171 -6.38 -10.97 13.03
N ASN A 172 -5.52 -9.97 12.81
CA ASN A 172 -5.09 -9.53 11.48
C ASN A 172 -3.58 -9.74 11.27
N PRO A 173 -3.02 -10.97 11.29
CA PRO A 173 -1.64 -11.20 10.90
C PRO A 173 -1.38 -10.77 9.45
N LYS A 174 -0.27 -10.05 9.21
CA LYS A 174 0.11 -9.55 7.87
C LYS A 174 0.08 -10.64 6.80
N LYS A 175 0.71 -11.78 7.09
CA LYS A 175 0.78 -12.92 6.15
C LYS A 175 -0.60 -13.47 5.79
N GLU A 176 -1.52 -13.58 6.74
CA GLU A 176 -2.89 -14.04 6.47
C GLU A 176 -3.68 -13.03 5.63
N LEU A 177 -3.47 -11.73 5.84
CA LEU A 177 -4.06 -10.68 5.01
C LEU A 177 -3.51 -10.74 3.58
N GLU A 178 -2.19 -10.90 3.41
CA GLU A 178 -1.56 -11.04 2.10
C GLU A 178 -2.07 -12.30 1.37
N GLU A 179 -2.14 -13.46 2.04
CA GLU A 179 -2.72 -14.70 1.51
C GLU A 179 -4.17 -14.51 1.07
N SER A 180 -4.96 -13.78 1.87
CA SER A 180 -6.35 -13.49 1.56
C SER A 180 -6.47 -12.60 0.32
N ILE A 181 -5.71 -11.50 0.25
CA ILE A 181 -5.69 -10.60 -0.91
C ILE A 181 -5.21 -11.35 -2.16
N SER A 182 -4.14 -12.14 -2.04
CA SER A 182 -3.64 -13.00 -3.13
C SER A 182 -4.70 -13.96 -3.67
N THR A 183 -5.47 -14.58 -2.77
CA THR A 183 -6.54 -15.51 -3.14
C THR A 183 -7.69 -14.80 -3.84
N ILE A 184 -8.10 -13.64 -3.33
CA ILE A 184 -9.21 -12.84 -3.87
C ILE A 184 -8.86 -12.29 -5.24
N MET A 185 -7.66 -11.72 -5.37
CA MET A 185 -7.19 -11.08 -6.59
C MET A 185 -6.63 -12.07 -7.61
N LYS A 186 -6.40 -13.32 -7.18
CA LYS A 186 -5.65 -14.36 -7.91
C LYS A 186 -4.34 -13.80 -8.46
N THR A 187 -3.50 -13.32 -7.56
CA THR A 187 -2.20 -12.72 -7.87
C THR A 187 -1.23 -12.93 -6.72
N ARG A 188 0.08 -12.82 -6.95
CA ARG A 188 1.09 -12.88 -5.87
C ARG A 188 1.22 -11.50 -5.24
N PHE A 189 0.60 -11.28 -4.10
CA PHE A 189 0.52 -9.97 -3.44
C PHE A 189 1.48 -9.89 -2.25
N SER A 190 2.06 -8.72 -2.02
CA SER A 190 2.84 -8.41 -0.83
C SER A 190 2.62 -6.97 -0.39
N ALA A 191 2.63 -6.74 0.91
CA ALA A 191 2.69 -5.39 1.48
C ALA A 191 4.10 -5.09 1.97
N LEU A 192 4.70 -4.00 1.50
CA LEU A 192 6.04 -3.56 1.87
C LEU A 192 5.93 -2.39 2.85
N GLU A 193 6.54 -2.51 4.03
CA GLU A 193 6.68 -1.35 4.91
C GLU A 193 7.78 -0.43 4.36
N VAL A 194 7.44 0.84 4.18
CA VAL A 194 8.30 1.90 3.67
C VAL A 194 8.66 2.82 4.85
N PRO A 195 9.95 3.15 5.06
CA PRO A 195 10.37 3.99 6.18
C PRO A 195 10.09 5.48 5.97
N PHE A 196 9.70 5.86 4.75
CA PHE A 196 9.41 7.23 4.36
C PHE A 196 7.88 7.44 4.31
N PRO A 197 7.37 8.56 4.85
CA PRO A 197 5.94 8.82 4.90
C PRO A 197 5.41 9.67 3.73
N GLY A 198 6.26 10.17 2.83
CA GLY A 198 5.88 11.15 1.80
C GLY A 198 4.72 10.67 0.91
N ALA A 199 4.77 9.43 0.44
CA ALA A 199 3.74 8.83 -0.40
C ALA A 199 2.43 8.50 0.34
N ALA A 200 2.42 8.60 1.67
CA ALA A 200 1.23 8.40 2.48
C ALA A 200 0.46 9.71 2.77
N LEU A 201 0.98 10.86 2.29
CA LEU A 201 0.44 12.20 2.53
C LEU A 201 -0.25 12.74 1.27
N ASP A 202 -1.38 12.14 0.91
CA ASP A 202 -2.28 12.60 -0.16
C ASP A 202 -3.15 13.79 0.26
N ILE A 203 -3.42 14.68 -0.70
CA ILE A 203 -4.37 15.79 -0.55
C ILE A 203 -5.76 15.33 -0.98
N ASP A 204 -6.58 14.88 -0.02
CA ASP A 204 -7.94 14.38 -0.29
C ASP A 204 -9.01 15.51 -0.27
N ASN A 205 -8.77 16.61 0.46
CA ASN A 205 -9.76 17.68 0.66
C ASN A 205 -9.12 19.06 0.92
N ALA A 206 -9.96 20.10 0.95
CA ALA A 206 -9.51 21.48 1.14
C ALA A 206 -8.73 21.71 2.46
N LYS A 207 -9.06 20.98 3.53
CA LYS A 207 -8.34 21.10 4.80
C LYS A 207 -6.93 20.52 4.70
N ASP A 208 -6.80 19.37 4.03
CA ASP A 208 -5.49 18.76 3.80
C ASP A 208 -4.63 19.65 2.89
N TYR A 209 -5.24 20.27 1.87
CA TYR A 209 -4.57 21.25 1.01
C TYR A 209 -4.05 22.46 1.81
N GLU A 210 -4.87 23.06 2.66
CA GLU A 210 -4.43 24.18 3.49
C GLU A 210 -3.36 23.78 4.51
N ALA A 211 -3.45 22.59 5.11
CA ALA A 211 -2.43 22.06 5.99
C ALA A 211 -1.10 21.85 5.25
N MET A 212 -1.16 21.22 4.07
CA MET A 212 -0.02 20.97 3.20
C MET A 212 0.63 22.29 2.78
N LYS A 213 -0.15 23.24 2.28
CA LYS A 213 0.33 24.57 1.88
C LYS A 213 1.01 25.31 3.02
N THR A 214 0.41 25.30 4.22
CA THR A 214 0.92 26.02 5.39
C THR A 214 2.22 25.43 5.93
N ARG A 215 2.38 24.10 5.87
CA ARG A 215 3.50 23.38 6.49
C ARG A 215 4.43 22.71 5.48
N PHE A 216 4.33 23.06 4.20
CA PHE A 216 5.05 22.39 3.12
C PHE A 216 6.56 22.39 3.36
N GLU A 217 7.15 23.56 3.60
CA GLU A 217 8.59 23.71 3.82
C GLU A 217 9.06 22.94 5.06
N GLU A 218 8.36 23.09 6.18
CA GLU A 218 8.61 22.35 7.43
C GLU A 218 8.61 20.83 7.19
N TRP A 219 7.59 20.33 6.49
CA TRP A 219 7.45 18.91 6.19
C TRP A 219 8.49 18.40 5.20
N GLN A 220 8.84 19.20 4.20
CA GLN A 220 9.89 18.86 3.25
C GLN A 220 11.27 18.81 3.92
N GLU A 221 11.57 19.74 4.82
CA GLU A 221 12.80 19.73 5.63
C GLU A 221 12.86 18.52 6.56
N TYR A 222 11.76 18.21 7.24
CA TYR A 222 11.65 17.01 8.06
C TYR A 222 11.95 15.73 7.27
N LEU A 223 11.41 15.62 6.04
CA LEU A 223 11.66 14.48 5.16
C LEU A 223 13.09 14.39 4.64
N LYS A 224 13.76 15.53 4.42
CA LYS A 224 15.19 15.59 4.06
C LYS A 224 16.09 15.22 5.23
N ALA A 225 15.71 15.60 6.44
CA ALA A 225 16.48 15.37 7.67
C ALA A 225 16.23 13.99 8.30
N ALA A 226 15.13 13.32 7.94
CA ALA A 226 14.81 11.98 8.41
C ALA A 226 15.96 11.02 8.05
N PRO A 227 16.66 10.46 9.05
CA PRO A 227 17.96 9.86 8.82
C PRO A 227 17.87 8.53 8.05
N LEU A 228 18.84 8.37 7.15
CA LEU A 228 19.27 7.14 6.48
C LEU A 228 19.61 5.97 7.43
N THR A 229 19.52 6.16 8.75
CA THR A 229 19.89 5.18 9.79
C THR A 229 19.08 3.89 9.77
N SER A 230 17.93 3.86 9.06
CA SER A 230 17.15 2.63 8.89
C SER A 230 17.47 1.84 7.62
N ILE A 231 18.34 2.34 6.72
CA ILE A 231 18.71 1.60 5.51
C ILE A 231 19.88 0.66 5.78
N GLU A 232 20.85 1.06 6.61
CA GLU A 232 22.03 0.24 6.92
C GLU A 232 21.67 -1.02 7.74
N GLU A 233 20.83 -0.90 8.79
CA GLU A 233 20.35 -2.05 9.59
C GLU A 233 19.51 -3.06 8.79
N TYR A 234 18.81 -2.62 7.74
CA TYR A 234 18.03 -3.53 6.88
C TYR A 234 18.86 -4.14 5.75
N SER A 235 19.91 -3.45 5.29
CA SER A 235 20.83 -3.96 4.27
C SER A 235 21.71 -5.11 4.78
N GLU A 236 22.13 -5.09 6.06
CA GLU A 236 22.93 -6.18 6.65
C GLU A 236 22.09 -7.45 6.90
N ALA A 237 20.80 -7.32 7.16
CA ALA A 237 19.88 -8.45 7.35
C ALA A 237 19.58 -9.22 6.06
N PHE A 238 19.92 -8.67 4.89
CA PHE A 238 19.68 -9.28 3.58
C PHE A 238 20.92 -9.15 2.66
N SER A 239 22.07 -9.64 3.12
CA SER A 239 23.08 -10.12 2.17
C SER A 239 22.62 -11.45 1.57
N PRO A 240 22.24 -11.53 0.28
CA PRO A 240 22.08 -12.82 -0.36
C PRO A 240 23.47 -13.45 -0.38
N SER A 241 23.59 -14.65 0.19
CA SER A 241 24.79 -15.47 0.07
C SER A 241 25.11 -15.68 -1.42
N ARG A 242 25.93 -14.80 -2.02
CA ARG A 242 26.69 -15.11 -3.23
C ARG A 242 27.70 -16.17 -2.82
N LYS A 243 27.30 -17.43 -2.83
CA LYS A 243 28.26 -18.50 -3.12
C LYS A 243 28.65 -18.30 -4.58
N MET A 244 29.72 -17.53 -4.81
CA MET A 244 30.48 -17.63 -6.04
C MET A 244 30.97 -19.08 -6.14
N VAL A 245 30.31 -19.86 -6.99
CA VAL A 245 30.88 -21.09 -7.49
C VAL A 245 32.07 -20.66 -8.34
N ARG A 246 33.28 -20.81 -7.79
CA ARG A 246 34.51 -20.83 -8.59
C ARG A 246 34.42 -22.05 -9.49
N THR A 247 34.07 -21.85 -10.75
CA THR A 247 34.40 -22.81 -11.80
C THR A 247 35.88 -22.67 -12.08
N SER A 248 36.68 -23.52 -11.45
CA SER A 248 37.97 -23.92 -12.00
C SER A 248 37.70 -24.94 -13.11
N HIS A 249 38.03 -24.58 -14.35
CA HIS A 249 38.76 -25.38 -15.35
C HIS A 249 38.85 -24.61 -16.66
#